data_AF-A0A0C3AL58-F1
#
_entry.id   AF-A0A0C3AL58-F1
#
_cell.length_a   1.000
_cell.length_b   1.000
_cell.length_c   1.000
_cell.angle_alpha   90.00
_cell.angle_beta   90.00
_cell.angle_gamma   90.00
#
_symmetry.space_group_name_H-M   'P 1'
#
loop_
_entity.id
_entity.type
_entity.pdbx_description
1 polymer ?
#
loop_
_entity_poly.entity_id
_entity_poly.type
_entity_poly.pdbx_seq_one_letter_code
_entity_poly.pdbx_strand_id
1 'polypeptide(L)'
;MKITSVCRLWRETILATPLAWTYICSAGIEAGRISAEKYSRFLQLSGPYMLFVKVDHLLNLCLSGRYFGAGHETCACLKIKLVFLEYSNRLRCLYTDISWLADTYSTIQFPNLEHLTLSACTNSRRLDMSQFPKLWHLRVPYHATDLTRLDFANPHRPHLRHLHIFVHDYSLWAPFFGMFTSSLRTLVLGGWFLNGQRSEGKLKFPQLRSLVIYDASETFSEQDQLLELSVPRLIYFLYRSHHKTLLPGIIWDHTELVHIRTTQLLNLCDYPSLRILQISDPDCKYLADIASQLKSDRTLCPQLHKIEAKITTTSLSIQTYTNVVYRQIYDRNKKAGSNITLVVGQEWLTSPPIPPHECEYDAPCYS
;
A
#
# COMPACT_ATOMS: atom_id res chain seq x y z
N MET A 1 -24.35 -17.15 -15.10
CA MET A 1 -25.01 -16.55 -16.30
C MET A 1 -23.95 -15.72 -17.03
N LYS A 2 -23.65 -15.96 -18.32
CA LYS A 2 -22.63 -15.18 -19.06
C LYS A 2 -23.30 -13.95 -19.66
N ILE A 3 -22.78 -12.74 -19.44
CA ILE A 3 -23.38 -11.50 -19.99
C ILE A 3 -23.48 -11.56 -21.52
N THR A 4 -22.52 -12.22 -22.18
CA THR A 4 -22.51 -12.45 -23.64
C THR A 4 -23.58 -13.42 -24.14
N SER A 5 -24.32 -14.09 -23.25
CA SER A 5 -25.43 -14.99 -23.58
C SER A 5 -26.80 -14.37 -23.35
N VAL A 6 -26.87 -13.08 -22.98
CA VAL A 6 -28.13 -12.37 -22.71
C VAL A 6 -28.88 -12.06 -24.02
N CYS A 7 -28.24 -11.40 -24.98
CA CYS A 7 -28.74 -11.29 -26.37
C CYS A 7 -27.63 -10.84 -27.34
N ARG A 8 -27.90 -10.90 -28.65
CA ARG A 8 -26.95 -10.53 -29.72
C ARG A 8 -26.42 -9.09 -29.57
N LEU A 9 -27.31 -8.14 -29.27
CA LEU A 9 -26.95 -6.72 -29.13
C LEU A 9 -25.90 -6.51 -28.03
N TRP A 10 -26.08 -7.13 -26.86
CA TRP A 10 -25.12 -7.03 -25.76
C TRP A 10 -23.75 -7.59 -26.13
N ARG A 11 -23.71 -8.70 -26.86
CA ARG A 11 -22.46 -9.28 -27.35
C ARG A 11 -21.76 -8.34 -28.33
N GLU A 12 -22.49 -7.76 -29.27
CA GLU A 12 -21.94 -6.81 -30.25
C GLU A 12 -21.42 -5.55 -29.55
N THR A 13 -22.18 -4.98 -28.61
CA THR A 13 -21.76 -3.81 -27.83
C THR A 13 -20.47 -4.06 -27.06
N ILE A 14 -20.34 -5.19 -26.36
CA ILE A 14 -19.13 -5.51 -25.58
C ILE A 14 -17.92 -5.69 -26.50
N LEU A 15 -18.08 -6.42 -27.62
CA LEU A 15 -17.01 -6.60 -28.60
C LEU A 15 -16.59 -5.28 -29.29
N ALA A 16 -17.53 -4.36 -29.45
CA ALA A 16 -17.29 -3.04 -30.04
C ALA A 16 -16.78 -1.99 -29.04
N THR A 17 -16.60 -2.33 -27.75
CA THR A 17 -16.16 -1.39 -26.71
C THR A 17 -14.72 -1.70 -26.29
N PRO A 18 -13.69 -1.01 -26.82
CA PRO A 18 -12.29 -1.33 -26.54
C PRO A 18 -11.90 -1.25 -25.07
N LEU A 19 -12.48 -0.30 -24.33
CA LEU A 19 -12.26 -0.13 -22.89
C LEU A 19 -12.69 -1.34 -22.06
N ALA A 20 -13.61 -2.17 -22.56
CA ALA A 20 -14.00 -3.41 -21.89
C ALA A 20 -12.89 -4.48 -21.91
N TRP A 21 -11.83 -4.28 -22.70
CA TRP A 21 -10.75 -5.24 -22.95
C TRP A 21 -9.38 -4.76 -22.45
N THR A 22 -9.31 -3.65 -21.72
CA THR A 22 -8.04 -3.06 -21.24
C THR A 22 -7.49 -3.71 -19.98
N TYR A 23 -8.34 -4.37 -19.18
CA TYR A 23 -7.93 -5.10 -18.00
C TYR A 23 -7.68 -6.57 -18.33
N ILE A 24 -6.48 -7.04 -18.04
CA ILE A 24 -6.03 -8.39 -18.36
C ILE A 24 -5.51 -9.05 -17.08
N CYS A 25 -6.34 -9.89 -16.48
CA CYS A 25 -5.99 -10.63 -15.27
C CYS A 25 -5.75 -12.11 -15.60
N SER A 26 -4.55 -12.61 -15.29
CA SER A 26 -4.23 -14.03 -15.45
C SER A 26 -4.91 -14.92 -14.41
N ALA A 27 -5.49 -14.36 -13.33
CA ALA A 27 -6.13 -15.09 -12.24
C ALA A 27 -7.58 -15.50 -12.52
N GLY A 28 -8.36 -14.60 -13.15
CA GLY A 28 -9.75 -14.88 -13.52
C GLY A 28 -9.90 -15.66 -14.83
N ILE A 29 -8.84 -15.70 -15.63
CA ILE A 29 -8.75 -16.55 -16.81
C ILE A 29 -8.26 -17.91 -16.32
N GLU A 30 -9.13 -18.93 -16.29
CA GLU A 30 -8.67 -20.31 -16.14
C GLU A 30 -7.55 -20.54 -17.17
N ALA A 31 -6.29 -20.50 -16.73
CA ALA A 31 -5.14 -20.27 -17.61
C ALA A 31 -5.00 -21.36 -18.68
N GLY A 32 -5.58 -22.54 -18.44
CA GLY A 32 -5.68 -23.65 -19.39
C GLY A 32 -6.83 -23.57 -20.41
N ARG A 33 -7.81 -22.65 -20.29
CA ARG A 33 -9.01 -22.61 -21.17
C ARG A 33 -8.96 -21.55 -22.28
N ILE A 34 -8.09 -20.54 -22.16
CA ILE A 34 -7.93 -19.50 -23.20
C ILE A 34 -6.67 -19.83 -23.98
N SER A 35 -6.76 -19.99 -25.30
CA SER A 35 -5.57 -20.18 -26.16
C SER A 35 -4.79 -18.87 -26.31
N ALA A 36 -3.53 -18.94 -26.73
CA ALA A 36 -2.75 -17.74 -27.06
C ALA A 36 -3.44 -16.85 -28.11
N GLU A 37 -4.13 -17.45 -29.08
CA GLU A 37 -4.89 -16.74 -30.12
C GLU A 37 -6.06 -15.92 -29.54
N LYS A 38 -6.86 -16.53 -28.64
CA LYS A 38 -7.97 -15.81 -27.99
C LYS A 38 -7.46 -14.65 -27.13
N TYR A 39 -6.32 -14.85 -26.49
CA TYR A 39 -5.65 -13.82 -25.70
C TYR A 39 -5.15 -12.66 -26.59
N SER A 40 -4.50 -12.98 -27.72
CA SER A 40 -4.11 -11.99 -28.74
C SER A 40 -5.32 -11.20 -29.25
N ARG A 41 -6.45 -11.87 -29.48
CA ARG A 41 -7.69 -11.19 -29.89
C ARG A 41 -8.18 -10.18 -28.84
N PHE A 42 -8.08 -10.46 -27.55
CA PHE A 42 -8.44 -9.48 -26.51
C PHE A 42 -7.53 -8.25 -26.56
N LEU A 43 -6.23 -8.45 -26.75
CA LEU A 43 -5.26 -7.36 -26.93
C LEU A 43 -5.59 -6.51 -28.16
N GLN A 44 -6.00 -7.13 -29.26
CA GLN A 44 -6.43 -6.40 -30.47
C GLN A 44 -7.74 -5.63 -30.24
N LEU A 45 -8.73 -6.24 -29.57
CA LEU A 45 -10.02 -5.60 -29.26
C LEU A 45 -9.86 -4.39 -28.34
N SER A 46 -8.85 -4.38 -27.48
CA SER A 46 -8.52 -3.23 -26.63
C SER A 46 -7.99 -2.01 -27.40
N GLY A 47 -7.80 -2.10 -28.73
CA GLY A 47 -7.49 -0.96 -29.58
C GLY A 47 -6.18 -0.25 -29.21
N PRO A 48 -6.10 1.09 -29.25
CA PRO A 48 -4.91 1.84 -28.83
C PRO A 48 -4.85 2.11 -27.32
N TYR A 49 -5.82 1.62 -26.54
CA TYR A 49 -5.97 2.01 -25.14
C TYR A 49 -4.89 1.40 -24.25
N MET A 50 -4.62 2.05 -23.12
CA MET A 50 -3.67 1.57 -22.13
C MET A 50 -4.18 0.29 -21.45
N LEU A 51 -3.26 -0.59 -21.11
CA LEU A 51 -3.49 -1.91 -20.55
C LEU A 51 -3.14 -1.94 -19.05
N PHE A 52 -3.95 -2.70 -18.32
CA PHE A 52 -3.82 -2.96 -16.90
C PHE A 52 -3.68 -4.47 -16.72
N VAL A 53 -2.47 -4.93 -16.38
CA VAL A 53 -2.13 -6.35 -16.46
C VAL A 53 -1.73 -6.90 -15.09
N LYS A 54 -2.31 -8.05 -14.72
CA LYS A 54 -1.97 -8.82 -13.53
C LYS A 54 -1.49 -10.22 -13.92
N VAL A 55 -0.26 -10.58 -13.53
CA VAL A 55 0.41 -11.84 -13.84
C VAL A 55 0.74 -12.61 -12.55
N ASP A 56 -0.28 -13.20 -11.91
CA ASP A 56 -0.18 -13.81 -10.56
C ASP A 56 0.16 -15.32 -10.56
N HIS A 57 -0.30 -16.09 -11.55
CA HIS A 57 -0.47 -17.56 -11.40
C HIS A 57 0.39 -18.45 -12.30
N LEU A 58 1.36 -17.87 -13.01
CA LEU A 58 2.11 -18.61 -14.03
C LEU A 58 3.43 -19.21 -13.49
N LEU A 59 3.68 -19.00 -12.20
CA LEU A 59 4.98 -19.13 -11.56
C LEU A 59 5.38 -20.57 -11.19
N ASN A 60 4.46 -21.45 -10.80
CA ASN A 60 4.84 -22.81 -10.38
C ASN A 60 4.94 -23.83 -11.54
N LEU A 61 4.33 -23.54 -12.70
CA LEU A 61 4.16 -24.53 -13.78
C LEU A 61 5.13 -24.37 -14.95
N CYS A 62 5.57 -23.15 -15.31
CA CYS A 62 6.52 -22.98 -16.43
C CYS A 62 7.99 -23.26 -16.01
N LEU A 63 8.38 -22.94 -14.77
CA LEU A 63 9.78 -23.06 -14.31
C LEU A 63 10.19 -24.49 -13.97
N SER A 64 9.25 -25.40 -13.73
CA SER A 64 9.55 -26.75 -13.25
C SER A 64 9.94 -27.75 -14.34
N GLY A 65 9.87 -27.40 -15.63
CA GLY A 65 10.49 -28.13 -16.76
C GLY A 65 10.16 -29.63 -16.93
N ARG A 66 9.38 -30.23 -16.04
CA ARG A 66 9.26 -31.69 -15.87
C ARG A 66 8.00 -32.32 -16.46
N TYR A 67 7.13 -31.54 -17.09
CA TYR A 67 5.92 -32.05 -17.74
C TYR A 67 5.70 -31.40 -19.11
N PHE A 68 6.63 -31.60 -20.04
CA PHE A 68 6.40 -31.25 -21.44
C PHE A 68 5.76 -32.44 -22.19
N GLY A 69 4.45 -32.54 -22.07
CA GLY A 69 3.60 -33.30 -22.99
C GLY A 69 2.52 -32.40 -23.58
N ALA A 70 2.46 -32.33 -24.92
CA ALA A 70 1.38 -31.86 -25.83
C ALA A 70 0.54 -30.58 -25.52
N GLY A 71 0.76 -29.83 -24.44
CA GLY A 71 -0.05 -28.67 -24.01
C GLY A 71 0.50 -27.28 -24.35
N HIS A 72 1.40 -27.16 -25.33
CA HIS A 72 2.17 -25.95 -25.61
C HIS A 72 1.33 -24.71 -25.97
N GLU A 73 0.20 -24.87 -26.66
CA GLU A 73 -0.63 -23.74 -27.14
C GLU A 73 -1.43 -23.06 -26.02
N THR A 74 -1.69 -23.78 -24.93
CA THR A 74 -2.35 -23.24 -23.73
C THR A 74 -1.37 -22.64 -22.74
N CYS A 75 -0.06 -22.83 -22.96
CA CYS A 75 1.00 -22.37 -22.08
C CYS A 75 0.93 -20.85 -21.90
N ALA A 76 0.83 -20.44 -20.65
CA ALA A 76 0.64 -19.04 -20.33
C ALA A 76 1.88 -18.18 -20.60
N CYS A 77 3.05 -18.81 -20.73
CA CYS A 77 4.30 -18.17 -21.10
C CYS A 77 4.23 -17.53 -22.51
N LEU A 78 3.50 -18.12 -23.47
CA LEU A 78 3.29 -17.50 -24.80
C LEU A 78 2.39 -16.26 -24.72
N LYS A 79 1.39 -16.27 -23.85
CA LYS A 79 0.45 -15.14 -23.64
C LYS A 79 1.17 -13.95 -23.02
N ILE A 80 1.98 -14.19 -21.99
CA ILE A 80 2.83 -13.15 -21.37
C ILE A 80 3.80 -12.55 -22.39
N LYS A 81 4.44 -13.42 -23.20
CA LYS A 81 5.39 -12.99 -24.23
C LYS A 81 4.78 -11.99 -25.20
N LEU A 82 3.53 -12.20 -25.63
CA LEU A 82 2.81 -11.24 -26.47
C LEU A 82 2.67 -9.88 -25.78
N VAL A 83 2.22 -9.86 -24.51
CA VAL A 83 2.03 -8.59 -23.77
C VAL A 83 3.34 -7.79 -23.70
N PHE A 84 4.43 -8.43 -23.32
CA PHE A 84 5.68 -7.71 -23.09
C PHE A 84 6.44 -7.36 -24.37
N LEU A 85 6.43 -8.22 -25.40
CA LEU A 85 7.14 -7.91 -26.64
C LEU A 85 6.35 -6.97 -27.57
N GLU A 86 5.04 -7.13 -27.66
CA GLU A 86 4.23 -6.40 -28.65
C GLU A 86 3.47 -5.21 -28.05
N TYR A 87 3.16 -5.25 -26.74
CA TYR A 87 2.26 -4.28 -26.10
C TYR A 87 2.87 -3.56 -24.88
N SER A 88 4.19 -3.65 -24.67
CA SER A 88 4.88 -3.01 -23.53
C SER A 88 4.68 -1.49 -23.48
N ASN A 89 4.64 -0.84 -24.65
CA ASN A 89 4.36 0.58 -24.77
C ASN A 89 2.92 0.97 -24.36
N ARG A 90 2.00 0.02 -24.24
CA ARG A 90 0.61 0.26 -23.83
C ARG A 90 0.37 -0.11 -22.38
N LEU A 91 1.35 -0.68 -21.68
CA LEU A 91 1.19 -1.01 -20.26
C LEU A 91 1.22 0.25 -19.41
N ARG A 92 0.15 0.47 -18.64
CA ARG A 92 0.06 1.54 -17.63
C ARG A 92 0.17 1.00 -16.21
N CYS A 93 -0.40 -0.18 -15.96
CA CYS A 93 -0.28 -0.89 -14.70
C CYS A 93 0.16 -2.33 -14.93
N LEU A 94 1.13 -2.77 -14.12
CA LEU A 94 1.67 -4.12 -14.19
C LEU A 94 1.85 -4.69 -12.79
N TYR A 95 1.25 -5.85 -12.55
CA TYR A 95 1.63 -6.75 -11.47
C TYR A 95 2.34 -7.95 -12.11
N THR A 96 3.58 -8.23 -11.72
CA THR A 96 4.35 -9.36 -12.24
C THR A 96 5.45 -9.77 -11.29
N ASP A 97 6.02 -10.95 -11.51
CA ASP A 97 7.23 -11.38 -10.83
C ASP A 97 8.48 -10.67 -11.38
N ILE A 98 9.39 -10.33 -10.47
CA ILE A 98 10.63 -9.62 -10.79
C ILE A 98 11.54 -10.39 -11.76
N SER A 99 11.60 -11.72 -11.69
CA SER A 99 12.48 -12.55 -12.53
C SER A 99 12.14 -12.43 -14.02
N TRP A 100 10.87 -12.20 -14.36
CA TRP A 100 10.48 -12.01 -15.75
C TRP A 100 11.06 -10.73 -16.33
N LEU A 101 11.01 -9.64 -15.56
CA LEU A 101 11.55 -8.36 -16.00
C LEU A 101 13.09 -8.35 -15.95
N ALA A 102 13.68 -8.96 -14.94
CA ALA A 102 15.13 -8.95 -14.73
C ALA A 102 15.88 -9.99 -15.60
N ASP A 103 15.30 -11.16 -15.83
CA ASP A 103 15.99 -12.28 -16.47
C ASP A 103 15.47 -12.54 -17.90
N THR A 104 14.15 -12.48 -18.12
CA THR A 104 13.54 -12.85 -19.42
C THR A 104 13.37 -11.64 -20.37
N TYR A 105 13.02 -10.48 -19.83
CA TYR A 105 12.63 -9.29 -20.58
C TYR A 105 13.48 -8.07 -20.22
N SER A 106 14.74 -8.31 -19.87
CA SER A 106 15.69 -7.29 -19.39
C SER A 106 16.01 -6.17 -20.38
N THR A 107 15.71 -6.37 -21.66
CA THR A 107 15.94 -5.38 -22.73
C THR A 107 14.68 -4.60 -23.11
N ILE A 108 13.51 -4.98 -22.59
CA ILE A 108 12.24 -4.35 -22.95
C ILE A 108 12.08 -3.04 -22.18
N GLN A 109 11.57 -2.03 -22.88
CA GLN A 109 11.23 -0.73 -22.30
C GLN A 109 9.72 -0.62 -22.07
N PHE A 110 9.36 0.01 -20.96
CA PHE A 110 7.97 0.21 -20.53
C PHE A 110 7.67 1.71 -20.42
N PRO A 111 7.63 2.43 -21.55
CA PRO A 111 7.66 3.90 -21.58
C PRO A 111 6.42 4.58 -20.97
N ASN A 112 5.31 3.85 -20.81
CA ASN A 112 4.05 4.36 -20.29
C ASN A 112 3.63 3.71 -18.97
N LEU A 113 4.49 2.90 -18.36
CA LEU A 113 4.16 2.24 -17.10
C LEU A 113 4.21 3.24 -15.95
N GLU A 114 3.07 3.38 -15.27
CA GLU A 114 2.86 4.32 -14.17
C GLU A 114 2.86 3.61 -12.81
N HIS A 115 2.34 2.37 -12.79
CA HIS A 115 2.20 1.55 -11.59
C HIS A 115 2.84 0.17 -11.79
N LEU A 116 3.73 -0.20 -10.89
CA LEU A 116 4.39 -1.50 -10.88
C LEU A 116 4.22 -2.14 -9.51
N THR A 117 3.70 -3.37 -9.50
CA THR A 117 3.73 -4.24 -8.33
C THR A 117 4.57 -5.46 -8.65
N LEU A 118 5.56 -5.75 -7.82
CA LEU A 118 6.49 -6.86 -8.03
C LEU A 118 6.20 -8.00 -7.05
N SER A 119 6.03 -9.22 -7.53
CA SER A 119 5.98 -10.43 -6.69
C SER A 119 7.35 -11.13 -6.60
N ALA A 120 7.50 -12.03 -5.62
CA ALA A 120 8.75 -12.71 -5.29
C ALA A 120 9.17 -13.85 -6.21
N CYS A 121 10.46 -13.82 -6.57
CA CYS A 121 11.24 -15.03 -6.81
C CYS A 121 12.63 -14.89 -6.17
N THR A 122 13.12 -15.96 -5.54
CA THR A 122 14.33 -15.94 -4.69
C THR A 122 15.67 -15.86 -5.45
N ASN A 123 15.67 -15.79 -6.78
CA ASN A 123 16.91 -15.92 -7.58
C ASN A 123 16.98 -15.05 -8.86
N SER A 124 16.45 -13.82 -8.84
CA SER A 124 16.51 -12.93 -10.02
C SER A 124 17.77 -12.07 -10.08
N ARG A 125 18.19 -11.68 -11.28
CA ARG A 125 19.15 -10.58 -11.47
C ARG A 125 18.60 -9.26 -10.93
N ARG A 126 19.47 -8.24 -10.84
CA ARG A 126 19.01 -6.87 -10.55
C ARG A 126 18.13 -6.36 -11.69
N LEU A 127 16.96 -5.82 -11.36
CA LEU A 127 16.05 -5.17 -12.28
C LEU A 127 16.50 -3.73 -12.51
N ASP A 128 16.85 -3.37 -13.75
CA ASP A 128 17.13 -2.00 -14.14
C ASP A 128 15.84 -1.17 -14.14
N MET A 129 15.74 -0.24 -13.19
CA MET A 129 14.55 0.59 -13.03
C MET A 129 14.42 1.68 -14.10
N SER A 130 15.47 1.92 -14.90
CA SER A 130 15.40 2.85 -16.05
C SER A 130 14.47 2.35 -17.16
N GLN A 131 14.09 1.06 -17.15
CA GLN A 131 13.07 0.50 -18.03
C GLN A 131 11.69 1.15 -17.86
N PHE A 132 11.45 1.86 -16.75
CA PHE A 132 10.16 2.41 -16.37
C PHE A 132 10.21 3.94 -16.19
N PRO A 133 10.47 4.73 -17.24
CA PRO A 133 10.73 6.17 -17.11
C PRO A 133 9.55 7.00 -16.57
N LYS A 134 8.31 6.52 -16.71
CA LYS A 134 7.09 7.19 -16.20
C LYS A 134 6.58 6.61 -14.88
N LEU A 135 7.30 5.67 -14.28
CA LEU A 135 6.87 5.02 -13.06
C LEU A 135 6.85 6.02 -11.91
N TRP A 136 5.71 6.10 -11.23
CA TRP A 136 5.57 6.94 -10.04
C TRP A 136 4.98 6.17 -8.85
N HIS A 137 4.44 4.97 -9.07
CA HIS A 137 3.90 4.08 -8.05
C HIS A 137 4.60 2.71 -8.07
N LEU A 138 5.36 2.40 -7.02
CA LEU A 138 6.04 1.12 -6.87
C LEU A 138 5.55 0.39 -5.61
N ARG A 139 5.16 -0.87 -5.76
CA ARG A 139 4.80 -1.75 -4.67
C ARG A 139 5.61 -3.05 -4.69
N VAL A 140 6.20 -3.39 -3.56
CA VAL A 140 6.93 -4.63 -3.31
C VAL A 140 6.31 -5.25 -2.04
N PRO A 141 5.32 -6.15 -2.16
CA PRO A 141 4.60 -6.74 -1.04
C PRO A 141 5.48 -7.69 -0.22
N TYR A 142 4.96 -8.10 0.94
CA TYR A 142 5.62 -9.00 1.88
C TYR A 142 6.11 -10.29 1.20
N HIS A 143 7.31 -10.75 1.60
CA HIS A 143 8.08 -11.88 1.02
C HIS A 143 8.67 -11.67 -0.37
N ALA A 144 8.52 -10.49 -0.98
CA ALA A 144 8.76 -10.35 -2.42
C ALA A 144 10.21 -10.20 -2.85
N THR A 145 11.02 -9.35 -2.22
CA THR A 145 12.32 -9.03 -2.82
C THR A 145 13.25 -8.38 -1.82
N ASP A 146 14.52 -8.80 -1.83
CA ASP A 146 15.58 -7.97 -1.31
C ASP A 146 15.63 -6.67 -2.14
N LEU A 147 15.47 -5.50 -1.49
CA LEU A 147 15.51 -4.19 -2.15
C LEU A 147 16.79 -3.98 -2.97
N THR A 148 17.88 -4.69 -2.64
CA THR A 148 19.13 -4.67 -3.41
C THR A 148 19.00 -5.23 -4.83
N ARG A 149 17.87 -5.86 -5.16
CA ARG A 149 17.53 -6.35 -6.50
C ARG A 149 16.95 -5.28 -7.41
N LEU A 150 16.62 -4.09 -6.91
CA LEU A 150 16.16 -2.99 -7.74
C LEU A 150 17.32 -2.03 -7.99
N ASP A 151 17.69 -1.84 -9.25
CA ASP A 151 18.79 -0.96 -9.63
C ASP A 151 18.27 0.43 -10.04
N PHE A 152 18.57 1.41 -9.18
CA PHE A 152 18.27 2.83 -9.38
C PHE A 152 19.53 3.67 -9.68
N ALA A 153 20.66 3.04 -9.97
CA ALA A 153 21.92 3.74 -10.25
C ALA A 153 21.84 4.60 -11.53
N ASN A 154 20.99 4.20 -12.48
CA ASN A 154 20.80 4.94 -13.73
C ASN A 154 20.22 6.36 -13.47
N PRO A 155 20.79 7.43 -14.07
CA PRO A 155 20.25 8.78 -13.97
C PRO A 155 18.80 8.94 -14.48
N HIS A 156 18.37 8.08 -15.41
CA HIS A 156 17.00 8.03 -15.94
C HIS A 156 16.04 7.21 -15.06
N ARG A 157 16.40 6.98 -13.79
CA ARG A 157 15.53 6.32 -12.82
C ARG A 157 14.18 7.03 -12.67
N PRO A 158 13.13 6.29 -12.29
CA PRO A 158 11.81 6.86 -12.07
C PRO A 158 11.75 7.79 -10.85
N HIS A 159 10.86 8.79 -10.93
CA HIS A 159 10.55 9.70 -9.83
C HIS A 159 9.33 9.21 -9.04
N LEU A 160 9.58 8.33 -8.07
CA LEU A 160 8.53 7.73 -7.26
C LEU A 160 7.79 8.77 -6.39
N ARG A 161 6.46 8.70 -6.41
CA ARG A 161 5.54 9.48 -5.57
C ARG A 161 4.83 8.59 -4.55
N HIS A 162 4.61 7.33 -4.88
CA HIS A 162 4.07 6.32 -3.99
C HIS A 162 5.03 5.14 -3.93
N LEU A 163 5.39 4.76 -2.71
CA LEU A 163 6.26 3.63 -2.44
C LEU A 163 5.65 2.78 -1.34
N HIS A 164 5.38 1.52 -1.65
CA HIS A 164 4.97 0.51 -0.68
C HIS A 164 6.00 -0.61 -0.68
N ILE A 165 6.74 -0.75 0.41
CA ILE A 165 7.73 -1.81 0.54
C ILE A 165 7.63 -2.51 1.89
N PHE A 166 8.03 -3.78 1.87
CA PHE A 166 8.31 -4.52 3.08
C PHE A 166 9.82 -4.50 3.37
N VAL A 167 10.20 -4.12 4.58
CA VAL A 167 11.59 -4.10 5.03
C VAL A 167 11.86 -5.29 5.95
N HIS A 168 13.06 -5.86 5.81
CA HIS A 168 13.58 -6.90 6.68
C HIS A 168 14.65 -6.31 7.60
N ASP A 169 14.87 -6.97 8.74
CA ASP A 169 15.94 -6.61 9.67
C ASP A 169 17.28 -6.49 8.94
N TYR A 170 18.09 -5.51 9.33
CA TYR A 170 19.45 -5.29 8.79
C TYR A 170 19.52 -4.96 7.28
N SER A 171 18.38 -4.72 6.61
CA SER A 171 18.41 -4.28 5.21
C SER A 171 18.85 -2.81 5.08
N LEU A 172 19.64 -2.49 4.06
CA LEU A 172 20.14 -1.13 3.76
C LEU A 172 19.04 -0.26 3.13
N TRP A 173 17.90 -0.12 3.81
CA TRP A 173 16.73 0.60 3.29
C TRP A 173 16.86 2.13 3.42
N ALA A 174 17.65 2.65 4.37
CA ALA A 174 17.78 4.09 4.55
C ALA A 174 18.41 4.82 3.33
N PRO A 175 19.53 4.34 2.74
CA PRO A 175 20.05 4.88 1.50
C PRO A 175 19.05 4.80 0.34
N PHE A 176 18.27 3.72 0.31
CA PHE A 176 17.23 3.51 -0.70
C PHE A 176 16.16 4.60 -0.65
N PHE A 177 15.63 4.90 0.54
CA PHE A 177 14.65 5.98 0.68
C PHE A 177 15.26 7.35 0.42
N GLY A 178 16.53 7.55 0.76
CA GLY A 178 17.29 8.77 0.48
C GLY A 178 17.13 9.26 -0.97
N MET A 179 17.09 8.31 -1.93
CA MET A 179 16.95 8.60 -3.36
C MET A 179 15.61 9.26 -3.75
N PHE A 180 14.56 9.10 -2.95
CA PHE A 180 13.19 9.53 -3.28
C PHE A 180 12.60 10.53 -2.27
N THR A 181 13.40 10.98 -1.30
CA THR A 181 12.99 11.92 -0.24
C THR A 181 12.27 13.17 -0.78
N SER A 182 12.73 13.71 -1.91
CA SER A 182 12.19 14.93 -2.51
C SER A 182 10.89 14.73 -3.31
N SER A 183 10.57 13.50 -3.74
CA SER A 183 9.44 13.21 -4.63
C SER A 183 8.30 12.44 -3.96
N LEU A 184 8.57 11.70 -2.89
CA LEU A 184 7.58 10.87 -2.22
C LEU A 184 6.46 11.70 -1.57
N ARG A 185 5.23 11.28 -1.85
CA ARG A 185 3.97 11.80 -1.28
C ARG A 185 3.30 10.78 -0.37
N THR A 186 3.45 9.50 -0.69
CA THR A 186 2.94 8.39 0.11
C THR A 186 4.04 7.35 0.33
N LEU A 187 4.24 6.99 1.58
CA LEU A 187 5.17 5.94 1.99
C LEU A 187 4.40 4.91 2.83
N VAL A 188 4.42 3.66 2.37
CA VAL A 188 3.87 2.50 3.10
C VAL A 188 5.02 1.56 3.41
N LEU A 189 5.25 1.36 4.69
CA LEU A 189 6.29 0.50 5.21
C LEU A 189 5.63 -0.67 5.94
N GLY A 190 6.04 -1.88 5.64
CA GLY A 190 5.74 -3.05 6.45
C GLY A 190 7.01 -3.75 6.88
N GLY A 191 6.98 -4.42 8.04
CA GLY A 191 8.03 -5.35 8.42
C GLY A 191 8.75 -5.02 9.71
N TRP A 192 10.00 -5.44 9.76
CA TRP A 192 10.82 -5.37 10.96
C TRP A 192 11.77 -4.18 10.84
N PHE A 193 11.61 -3.21 11.75
CA PHE A 193 12.27 -1.90 11.68
C PHE A 193 13.53 -1.82 12.56
N LEU A 194 14.14 -2.95 12.89
CA LEU A 194 15.34 -2.99 13.73
C LEU A 194 16.57 -2.60 12.89
N ASN A 195 17.08 -1.40 13.14
CA ASN A 195 18.38 -0.98 12.60
C ASN A 195 19.49 -1.53 13.49
N GLY A 196 20.03 -2.70 13.14
CA GLY A 196 21.24 -3.22 13.77
C GLY A 196 22.52 -2.43 13.47
N GLN A 197 22.46 -1.40 12.62
CA GLN A 197 23.61 -0.55 12.28
C GLN A 197 23.29 0.94 12.46
N ARG A 198 24.31 1.68 12.90
CA ARG A 198 24.36 3.13 13.13
C ARG A 198 24.08 3.97 11.88
N SER A 199 22.89 3.87 11.30
CA SER A 199 22.44 4.86 10.33
C SER A 199 21.90 6.07 11.10
N GLU A 200 22.79 6.99 11.48
CA GLU A 200 22.47 8.30 12.10
C GLU A 200 21.65 9.24 11.18
N GLY A 201 20.98 8.71 10.15
CA GLY A 201 20.31 9.48 9.13
C GLY A 201 18.88 9.80 9.49
N LYS A 202 18.65 10.94 10.15
CA LYS A 202 17.36 11.63 10.09
C LYS A 202 16.99 11.82 8.61
N LEU A 203 15.93 11.17 8.15
CA LEU A 203 15.46 11.31 6.77
C LEU A 203 14.41 12.42 6.71
N LYS A 204 14.59 13.37 5.79
CA LYS A 204 13.65 14.48 5.60
C LYS A 204 12.81 14.24 4.35
N PHE A 205 11.49 14.18 4.52
CA PHE A 205 10.55 14.04 3.42
C PHE A 205 9.66 15.27 3.28
N PRO A 206 10.12 16.32 2.58
CA PRO A 206 9.42 17.60 2.51
C PRO A 206 8.07 17.56 1.77
N GLN A 207 7.80 16.52 0.97
CA GLN A 207 6.55 16.39 0.19
C GLN A 207 5.64 15.25 0.69
N LEU A 208 6.05 14.52 1.74
CA LEU A 208 5.29 13.38 2.23
C LEU A 208 4.00 13.86 2.90
N ARG A 209 2.88 13.34 2.40
CA ARG A 209 1.52 13.64 2.88
C ARG A 209 0.92 12.47 3.65
N SER A 210 1.28 11.25 3.28
CA SER A 210 0.76 10.03 3.89
C SER A 210 1.88 9.10 4.29
N LEU A 211 1.84 8.63 5.53
CA LEU A 211 2.74 7.62 6.06
C LEU A 211 1.93 6.47 6.66
N VAL A 212 2.24 5.25 6.26
CA VAL A 212 1.63 4.02 6.77
C VAL A 212 2.75 3.11 7.24
N ILE A 213 2.69 2.64 8.47
CA ILE A 213 3.67 1.73 9.06
C ILE A 213 2.93 0.52 9.64
N TYR A 214 3.29 -0.65 9.14
CA TYR A 214 2.90 -1.97 9.65
C TYR A 214 4.12 -2.61 10.31
N ASP A 215 4.27 -2.39 11.60
CA ASP A 215 5.37 -2.90 12.41
C ASP A 215 5.11 -4.34 12.85
N ALA A 216 5.99 -5.23 12.40
CA ALA A 216 5.97 -6.66 12.68
C ALA A 216 7.08 -7.10 13.65
N SER A 217 7.82 -6.15 14.24
CA SER A 217 8.83 -6.41 15.27
C SER A 217 8.20 -7.17 16.45
N GLU A 218 8.97 -8.08 17.05
CA GLU A 218 8.53 -8.85 18.23
C GLU A 218 9.21 -8.39 19.53
N THR A 219 10.42 -7.83 19.43
CA THR A 219 11.18 -7.28 20.56
C THR A 219 12.01 -6.08 20.14
N PHE A 220 11.91 -4.96 20.87
CA PHE A 220 12.85 -3.84 20.81
C PHE A 220 13.81 -3.94 21.99
N SER A 221 15.10 -3.82 21.73
CA SER A 221 16.10 -3.52 22.76
C SER A 221 16.24 -2.00 22.89
N GLU A 222 16.57 -1.48 24.08
CA GLU A 222 16.89 -0.05 24.27
C GLU A 222 18.08 0.43 23.43
N GLN A 223 18.83 -0.51 22.84
CA GLN A 223 20.01 -0.27 22.01
C GLN A 223 19.65 -0.07 20.53
N ASP A 224 18.41 -0.35 20.13
CA ASP A 224 17.96 -0.19 18.75
C ASP A 224 17.70 1.30 18.45
N GLN A 225 18.46 1.86 17.50
CA GLN A 225 18.18 3.22 17.01
C GLN A 225 16.97 3.21 16.09
N LEU A 226 15.97 4.00 16.46
CA LEU A 226 14.72 4.11 15.72
C LEU A 226 14.89 4.94 14.45
N LEU A 227 14.08 4.59 13.44
CA LEU A 227 13.90 5.40 12.24
C LEU A 227 13.33 6.77 12.61
N GLU A 228 14.04 7.84 12.28
CA GLU A 228 13.59 9.21 12.49
C GLU A 228 13.24 9.90 11.16
N LEU A 229 11.99 10.34 11.03
CA LEU A 229 11.44 10.95 9.83
C LEU A 229 11.01 12.41 10.10
N SER A 230 11.65 13.39 9.47
CA SER A 230 11.15 14.78 9.43
C SER A 230 10.14 14.92 8.29
N VAL A 231 8.88 15.19 8.65
CA VAL A 231 7.71 15.08 7.74
C VAL A 231 6.80 16.30 7.83
N PRO A 232 7.27 17.49 7.39
CA PRO A 232 6.59 18.77 7.63
C PRO A 232 5.20 18.92 7.02
N ARG A 233 4.88 18.13 5.99
CA ARG A 233 3.61 18.19 5.25
C ARG A 233 2.74 16.95 5.45
N LEU A 234 3.04 16.15 6.47
CA LEU A 234 2.30 14.94 6.76
C LEU A 234 0.88 15.31 7.19
N ILE A 235 -0.13 14.82 6.48
CA ILE A 235 -1.55 15.02 6.80
C ILE A 235 -2.19 13.77 7.39
N TYR A 236 -1.65 12.59 7.05
CA TYR A 236 -2.17 11.29 7.46
C TYR A 236 -1.07 10.37 7.96
N PHE A 237 -1.30 9.77 9.11
CA PHE A 237 -0.42 8.77 9.70
C PHE A 237 -1.20 7.53 10.12
N LEU A 238 -0.82 6.37 9.61
CA LEU A 238 -1.29 5.07 10.09
C LEU A 238 -0.11 4.34 10.74
N TYR A 239 -0.26 3.98 12.01
CA TYR A 239 0.68 3.10 12.70
C TYR A 239 -0.03 1.88 13.25
N ARG A 240 0.36 0.70 12.81
CA ARG A 240 -0.14 -0.57 13.32
C ARG A 240 1.04 -1.39 13.78
N SER A 241 0.97 -1.84 15.02
CA SER A 241 1.97 -2.73 15.61
C SER A 241 1.29 -3.77 16.46
N HIS A 242 1.91 -4.96 16.55
CA HIS A 242 1.53 -5.99 17.51
C HIS A 242 2.05 -5.68 18.93
N HIS A 243 2.94 -4.70 19.07
CA HIS A 243 3.44 -4.22 20.36
C HIS A 243 2.41 -3.42 21.16
N LYS A 244 2.72 -3.10 22.42
CA LYS A 244 1.81 -2.38 23.33
C LYS A 244 2.00 -0.87 23.36
N THR A 245 3.10 -0.35 22.82
CA THR A 245 3.45 1.07 22.85
C THR A 245 3.92 1.56 21.48
N LEU A 246 3.47 2.74 21.08
CA LEU A 246 4.03 3.47 19.94
C LEU A 246 5.50 3.80 20.25
N LEU A 247 6.38 3.58 19.28
CA LEU A 247 7.77 4.01 19.42
C LEU A 247 7.83 5.54 19.42
N PRO A 248 8.31 6.17 20.50
CA PRO A 248 8.47 7.62 20.52
C PRO A 248 9.50 8.03 19.45
N GLY A 249 9.21 9.12 18.73
CA GLY A 249 10.19 9.71 17.82
C GLY A 249 10.30 9.10 16.42
N ILE A 250 9.34 8.28 15.97
CA ILE A 250 9.35 7.85 14.56
C ILE A 250 9.24 9.06 13.61
N ILE A 251 8.36 10.00 13.95
CA ILE A 251 8.06 11.17 13.12
C ILE A 251 8.28 12.47 13.92
N TRP A 252 8.76 13.48 13.21
CA TRP A 252 9.02 14.83 13.72
C TRP A 252 8.58 15.88 12.69
N ASP A 253 8.53 17.15 13.11
CA ASP A 253 8.11 18.31 12.30
C ASP A 253 6.70 18.22 11.70
N HIS A 254 5.87 17.27 12.14
CA HIS A 254 4.52 16.96 11.66
C HIS A 254 3.41 17.99 11.98
N THR A 255 3.67 19.28 11.76
CA THR A 255 2.74 20.38 12.11
C THR A 255 1.42 20.35 11.34
N GLU A 256 1.36 19.72 10.17
CA GLU A 256 0.16 19.57 9.35
C GLU A 256 -0.63 18.27 9.63
N LEU A 257 -0.24 17.46 10.63
CA LEU A 257 -0.85 16.15 10.87
C LEU A 257 -2.26 16.27 11.44
N VAL A 258 -3.26 16.00 10.59
CA VAL A 258 -4.68 16.17 10.92
C VAL A 258 -5.41 14.86 11.17
N HIS A 259 -4.91 13.72 10.68
CA HIS A 259 -5.57 12.43 10.81
C HIS A 259 -4.59 11.33 11.19
N ILE A 260 -4.83 10.69 12.34
CA ILE A 260 -4.07 9.53 12.82
C ILE A 260 -4.97 8.31 12.90
N ARG A 261 -4.46 7.17 12.44
CA ARG A 261 -5.01 5.83 12.66
C ARG A 261 -3.99 4.97 13.40
N THR A 262 -4.36 4.41 14.54
CA THR A 262 -3.39 3.67 15.37
C THR A 262 -3.99 2.46 16.07
N THR A 263 -3.12 1.51 16.45
CA THR A 263 -3.45 0.43 17.40
C THR A 263 -2.79 0.64 18.77
N GLN A 264 -2.20 1.82 19.00
CA GLN A 264 -1.40 2.14 20.18
C GLN A 264 -1.94 3.36 20.93
N LEU A 265 -1.55 3.48 22.21
CA LEU A 265 -1.73 4.70 22.96
C LEU A 265 -0.91 5.85 22.36
N LEU A 266 -1.54 7.02 22.23
CA LEU A 266 -0.89 8.25 21.81
C LEU A 266 -0.84 9.24 22.97
N ASN A 267 0.23 10.03 23.01
CA ASN A 267 0.29 11.23 23.81
C ASN A 267 -0.24 12.40 22.98
N LEU A 268 -1.39 12.96 23.35
CA LEU A 268 -2.09 13.97 22.55
C LEU A 268 -1.35 15.31 22.48
N CYS A 269 -0.46 15.62 23.43
CA CYS A 269 0.29 16.87 23.39
C CYS A 269 1.24 16.96 22.19
N ASP A 270 1.66 15.82 21.65
CA ASP A 270 2.57 15.76 20.51
C ASP A 270 1.86 16.10 19.18
N TYR A 271 0.52 16.12 19.18
CA TYR A 271 -0.31 16.26 17.98
C TYR A 271 -1.32 17.42 18.07
N PRO A 272 -0.85 18.69 18.19
CA PRO A 272 -1.73 19.84 18.39
C PRO A 272 -2.70 20.11 17.21
N SER A 273 -2.33 19.72 16.00
CA SER A 273 -3.13 19.91 14.77
C SER A 273 -4.12 18.77 14.50
N LEU A 274 -4.17 17.75 15.36
CA LEU A 274 -5.00 16.56 15.16
C LEU A 274 -6.49 16.92 15.11
N ARG A 275 -7.18 16.41 14.09
CA ARG A 275 -8.61 16.63 13.85
C ARG A 275 -9.43 15.36 13.97
N ILE A 276 -8.87 14.25 13.49
CA ILE A 276 -9.51 12.93 13.43
C ILE A 276 -8.56 11.89 14.01
N LEU A 277 -9.02 11.21 15.06
CA LEU A 277 -8.29 10.12 15.69
C LEU A 277 -9.07 8.82 15.52
N GLN A 278 -8.45 7.83 14.87
CA GLN A 278 -9.00 6.49 14.70
C GLN A 278 -8.15 5.49 15.46
N ILE A 279 -8.76 4.72 16.36
CA ILE A 279 -8.03 3.78 17.21
C ILE A 279 -8.67 2.41 17.06
N SER A 280 -7.85 1.38 16.86
CA SER A 280 -8.27 -0.01 17.05
C SER A 280 -7.92 -0.41 18.48
N ASP A 281 -8.93 -0.59 19.32
CA ASP A 281 -8.77 -0.82 20.76
C ASP A 281 -9.73 -1.93 21.21
N PRO A 282 -9.35 -3.21 21.05
CA PRO A 282 -10.21 -4.34 21.38
C PRO A 282 -10.70 -4.33 22.84
N ASP A 283 -9.90 -3.76 23.75
CA ASP A 283 -10.11 -3.80 25.20
C ASP A 283 -10.54 -2.45 25.80
N CYS A 284 -10.81 -1.43 24.97
CA CYS A 284 -11.18 -0.06 25.39
C CYS A 284 -10.17 0.67 26.29
N LYS A 285 -8.95 0.16 26.42
CA LYS A 285 -7.95 0.71 27.34
C LYS A 285 -7.41 2.04 26.83
N TYR A 286 -6.97 2.06 25.57
CA TYR A 286 -6.38 3.25 24.95
C TYR A 286 -7.40 4.38 24.81
N LEU A 287 -8.65 4.04 24.49
CA LEU A 287 -9.73 5.00 24.41
C LEU A 287 -10.00 5.67 25.77
N ALA A 288 -9.97 4.91 26.86
CA ALA A 288 -10.13 5.46 28.21
C ALA A 288 -8.98 6.39 28.60
N ASP A 289 -7.74 6.00 28.30
CA ASP A 289 -6.55 6.82 28.58
C ASP A 289 -6.58 8.15 27.81
N ILE A 290 -7.03 8.12 26.54
CA ILE A 290 -7.17 9.30 25.68
C ILE A 290 -8.26 10.24 26.20
N ALA A 291 -9.40 9.71 26.65
CA ALA A 291 -10.43 10.53 27.30
C ALA A 291 -9.94 11.15 28.61
N SER A 292 -9.11 10.43 29.38
CA SER A 292 -8.49 10.95 30.60
C SER A 292 -7.52 12.10 30.31
N GLN A 293 -6.67 11.98 29.27
CA GLN A 293 -5.79 13.08 28.81
C GLN A 293 -6.62 14.33 28.46
N LEU A 294 -7.63 14.18 27.60
CA LEU A 294 -8.51 15.28 27.18
C LEU A 294 -9.25 15.93 28.36
N LYS A 295 -9.67 15.14 29.34
CA LYS A 295 -10.34 15.65 30.55
C LYS A 295 -9.39 16.44 31.44
N SER A 296 -8.13 15.99 31.54
CA SER A 296 -7.11 16.57 32.41
C SER A 296 -6.60 17.91 31.89
N ASP A 297 -6.43 18.03 30.58
CA ASP A 297 -5.95 19.26 29.95
C ASP A 297 -6.91 19.75 28.83
N ARG A 298 -7.43 20.96 29.04
CA ARG A 298 -8.39 21.61 28.14
C ARG A 298 -7.76 22.22 26.90
N THR A 299 -6.43 22.30 26.86
CA THR A 299 -5.67 22.87 25.73
C THR A 299 -5.22 21.82 24.72
N LEU A 300 -5.29 20.53 25.08
CA LEU A 300 -4.92 19.43 24.18
C LEU A 300 -5.83 19.35 22.95
N CYS A 301 -5.19 19.16 21.79
CA CYS A 301 -5.78 19.00 20.47
C CYS A 301 -6.99 19.91 20.22
N PRO A 302 -6.82 21.24 20.15
CA PRO A 302 -7.93 22.19 20.03
C PRO A 302 -8.77 22.01 18.76
N GLN A 303 -8.21 21.38 17.71
CA GLN A 303 -8.91 21.11 16.44
C GLN A 303 -9.56 19.71 16.38
N LEU A 304 -9.41 18.90 17.42
CA LEU A 304 -9.98 17.56 17.48
C LEU A 304 -11.50 17.67 17.50
N HIS A 305 -12.14 17.04 16.52
CA HIS A 305 -13.60 17.03 16.43
C HIS A 305 -14.17 15.63 16.23
N LYS A 306 -13.33 14.63 15.96
CA LYS A 306 -13.77 13.24 15.77
C LYS A 306 -12.81 12.22 16.37
N ILE A 307 -13.35 11.31 17.17
CA ILE A 307 -12.68 10.11 17.65
C ILE A 307 -13.50 8.91 17.17
N GLU A 308 -12.87 7.97 16.46
CA GLU A 308 -13.50 6.70 16.06
C GLU A 308 -12.74 5.53 16.70
N ALA A 309 -13.44 4.75 17.51
CA ALA A 309 -12.88 3.55 18.12
C ALA A 309 -13.45 2.30 17.41
N LYS A 310 -12.56 1.51 16.83
CA LYS A 310 -12.86 0.18 16.32
C LYS A 310 -12.74 -0.83 17.46
N ILE A 311 -13.87 -1.39 17.86
CA ILE A 311 -13.98 -2.35 18.97
C ILE A 311 -14.66 -3.61 18.45
N THR A 312 -13.95 -4.73 18.53
CA THR A 312 -14.40 -6.01 17.96
C THR A 312 -15.32 -6.79 18.90
N THR A 313 -15.25 -6.52 20.20
CA THR A 313 -15.95 -7.29 21.24
C THR A 313 -17.10 -6.47 21.83
N THR A 314 -18.28 -7.07 21.99
CA THR A 314 -19.50 -6.40 22.48
C THR A 314 -19.92 -6.89 23.87
N SER A 315 -18.97 -7.04 24.80
CA SER A 315 -19.30 -7.43 26.17
C SER A 315 -19.96 -6.30 26.97
N LEU A 316 -20.73 -6.65 28.00
CA LEU A 316 -21.33 -5.69 28.94
C LEU A 316 -20.28 -4.80 29.62
N SER A 317 -19.08 -5.35 29.90
CA SER A 317 -17.97 -4.58 30.45
C SER A 317 -17.51 -3.49 29.48
N ILE A 318 -17.33 -3.82 28.20
CA ILE A 318 -16.95 -2.87 27.15
C ILE A 318 -18.00 -1.77 26.96
N GLN A 319 -19.29 -2.12 27.00
CA GLN A 319 -20.38 -1.12 26.95
C GLN A 319 -20.31 -0.17 28.14
N THR A 320 -20.06 -0.69 29.35
CA THR A 320 -19.92 0.13 30.56
C THR A 320 -18.72 1.08 30.44
N TYR A 321 -17.57 0.58 30.00
CA TYR A 321 -16.38 1.41 29.75
C TYR A 321 -16.64 2.50 28.73
N THR A 322 -17.24 2.13 27.60
CA THR A 322 -17.59 3.05 26.53
C THR A 322 -18.52 4.18 27.02
N ASN A 323 -19.52 3.85 27.86
CA ASN A 323 -20.40 4.84 28.47
C ASN A 323 -19.64 5.82 29.40
N VAL A 324 -18.65 5.34 30.15
CA VAL A 324 -17.78 6.20 30.98
C VAL A 324 -16.99 7.16 30.09
N VAL A 325 -16.39 6.66 29.01
CA VAL A 325 -15.65 7.49 28.03
C VAL A 325 -16.56 8.54 27.40
N TYR A 326 -17.78 8.17 26.97
CA TYR A 326 -18.75 9.12 26.43
C TYR A 326 -19.03 10.27 27.40
N ARG A 327 -19.24 9.97 28.69
CA ARG A 327 -19.45 11.01 29.72
C ARG A 327 -18.23 11.91 29.87
N GLN A 328 -17.02 11.35 29.86
CA GLN A 328 -15.79 12.14 29.98
C GLN A 328 -15.60 13.11 28.80
N ILE A 329 -15.84 12.63 27.57
CA ILE A 329 -15.77 13.47 26.37
C ILE A 329 -16.86 14.55 26.37
N TYR A 330 -18.08 14.20 26.78
CA TYR A 330 -19.17 15.16 26.91
C TYR A 330 -18.86 16.26 27.94
N ASP A 331 -18.38 15.90 29.13
CA ASP A 331 -17.98 16.85 30.16
C ASP A 331 -16.84 17.76 29.69
N ARG A 332 -15.89 17.21 28.94
CA ARG A 332 -14.81 17.98 28.31
C ARG A 332 -15.36 18.98 27.29
N ASN A 333 -16.24 18.55 26.39
CA ASN A 333 -16.89 19.43 25.41
C ASN A 333 -17.59 20.59 26.09
N LYS A 334 -18.38 20.32 27.14
CA LYS A 334 -19.07 21.36 27.92
C LYS A 334 -18.10 22.34 28.59
N LYS A 335 -16.99 21.86 29.17
CA LYS A 335 -16.04 22.67 29.95
C LYS A 335 -15.07 23.51 29.11
N ALA A 336 -14.78 23.07 27.89
CA ALA A 336 -13.78 23.69 27.04
C ALA A 336 -14.35 24.30 25.76
N GLY A 337 -15.66 24.17 25.52
CA GLY A 337 -16.31 24.66 24.30
C GLY A 337 -15.93 23.87 23.05
N SER A 338 -15.45 22.63 23.21
CA SER A 338 -15.13 21.74 22.07
C SER A 338 -16.37 20.96 21.62
N ASN A 339 -16.31 20.40 20.40
CA ASN A 339 -17.39 19.57 19.84
C ASN A 339 -16.84 18.23 19.32
N ILE A 340 -16.17 17.49 20.20
CA ILE A 340 -15.60 16.17 19.87
C ILE A 340 -16.74 15.16 19.78
N THR A 341 -16.92 14.55 18.60
CA THR A 341 -17.81 13.41 18.39
C THR A 341 -17.06 12.11 18.60
N LEU A 342 -17.53 11.28 19.52
CA LEU A 342 -17.05 9.91 19.70
C LEU A 342 -17.96 8.95 18.93
N VAL A 343 -17.36 8.11 18.09
CA VAL A 343 -18.03 7.00 17.40
C VAL A 343 -17.36 5.71 17.82
N VAL A 344 -18.16 4.73 18.24
CA VAL A 344 -17.69 3.39 18.57
C VAL A 344 -18.39 2.39 17.65
N GLY A 345 -17.62 1.57 16.93
CA GLY A 345 -18.17 0.62 15.96
C GLY A 345 -17.19 -0.48 15.58
N GLN A 346 -17.62 -1.36 14.68
CA GLN A 346 -16.79 -2.45 14.15
C GLN A 346 -15.91 -2.00 12.98
N GLU A 347 -16.25 -0.86 12.38
CA GLU A 347 -15.56 -0.29 11.22
C GLU A 347 -15.32 1.20 11.42
N TRP A 348 -14.33 1.72 10.70
CA TRP A 348 -14.05 3.14 10.66
C TRP A 348 -15.00 3.81 9.68
N LEU A 349 -15.68 4.87 10.11
CA LEU A 349 -16.62 5.61 9.26
C LEU A 349 -15.90 6.64 8.39
N THR A 350 -14.73 7.11 8.83
CA THR A 350 -13.93 8.06 8.05
C THR A 350 -12.89 7.32 7.22
N SER A 351 -12.98 7.45 5.90
CA SER A 351 -11.94 6.98 4.99
C SER A 351 -10.65 7.79 5.17
N PRO A 352 -9.47 7.19 5.00
CA PRO A 352 -8.23 7.94 4.99
C PRO A 352 -8.23 8.97 3.85
N PRO A 353 -7.57 10.14 4.01
CA PRO A 353 -7.45 11.16 2.97
C PRO A 353 -6.42 10.79 1.90
N ILE A 354 -5.90 9.56 1.94
CA ILE A 354 -5.11 9.00 0.86
C ILE A 354 -6.10 8.71 -0.27
N PRO A 355 -5.91 9.25 -1.48
CA PRO A 355 -6.65 8.75 -2.62
C PRO A 355 -6.43 7.24 -2.67
N PRO A 356 -7.45 6.42 -2.94
CA PRO A 356 -7.25 5.01 -3.25
C PRO A 356 -6.46 4.91 -4.56
N HIS A 357 -5.14 5.13 -4.47
CA HIS A 357 -4.17 4.72 -5.48
C HIS A 357 -4.02 3.20 -5.43
N GLU A 358 -4.53 2.57 -4.36
CA GLU A 358 -4.73 1.15 -4.27
C GLU A 358 -5.89 0.75 -5.17
N CYS A 359 -5.53 -0.01 -6.20
CA CYS A 359 -6.40 -1.06 -6.68
C CYS A 359 -6.81 -1.92 -5.48
N GLU A 360 -8.09 -2.24 -5.31
CA GLU A 360 -8.43 -3.46 -4.55
C GLU A 360 -7.62 -4.64 -5.13
N TYR A 361 -7.39 -5.69 -4.34
CA TYR A 361 -6.50 -6.80 -4.70
C TYR A 361 -6.76 -7.39 -6.11
N ASP A 362 -7.96 -7.16 -6.66
CA ASP A 362 -8.42 -7.58 -7.99
C ASP A 362 -8.99 -6.45 -8.88
N ALA A 363 -8.88 -5.17 -8.51
CA ALA A 363 -9.37 -4.06 -9.32
C ALA A 363 -8.30 -3.48 -10.27
N PRO A 364 -8.67 -2.92 -11.44
CA PRO A 364 -7.76 -2.09 -12.22
C PRO A 364 -7.40 -0.79 -11.47
N CYS A 365 -6.25 -0.21 -11.78
CA CYS A 365 -5.87 1.11 -11.26
C CYS A 365 -6.92 2.14 -11.63
N TYR A 366 -7.48 2.82 -10.62
CA TYR A 366 -8.41 3.92 -10.85
C TYR A 366 -7.67 5.12 -11.47
N SER A 367 -8.29 5.71 -12.49
CA SER A 367 -7.80 6.86 -13.26
C SER A 367 -7.97 8.17 -12.52
#